data_AF-A0A9D5QFT1-F1
#
_entry.id   AF-A0A9D5QFT1-F1
#
_cell.length_a   1.000
_cell.length_b   1.000
_cell.length_c   1.000
_cell.angle_alpha   90.00
_cell.angle_beta   90.00
_cell.angle_gamma   90.00
#
_symmetry.space_group_name_H-M   'P 1'
#
loop_
_entity.id
_entity.type
_entity.pdbx_description
1 polymer ?
#
loop_
_entity_poly.entity_id
_entity_poly.type
_entity_poly.pdbx_seq_one_letter_code
_entity_poly.pdbx_strand_id
1 'polypeptide(L)'
;MSGSLQLRPVLSTAVLAMLCGCAAPGPPPGRIPLADKASTAERALPQRLPFSFTRKDTGDSVSPEETEAFTRRLISFCQRSGFFTWILETSHGMDSSANPNEFMVRWDNFEVIKNGGQVMFRALGHKTPDNIMIPTSKILGQAAAGYLLTGDTTLGRIVEQYSLGVCAQFQAMTWDKSDTAGPIMARAVMPANHTVVLPDGRTKHIDYSPWQRETRAWNTRTFQVPENPFWPGVWVKNMRSKDDLPHLFRAAVWLAYVTREAPDERVRDTASRALACISRFCADIVANRYQIRTRDKKGNIFIPENDLASFVAWDAVSPKGECTAKLTVSLLAYGSRLHNRCRTGFGTVYGTIAPKIHYFNLAIIRGFHMSAILNALITGRSRTARMLTRGLAMRAENVSLIDGKHYDQDSRQWEADGAVLLLQAATCGLPLTSREVRLIHRMYGEALDTLEAWPWYDVWDPAVPDGTYPYRPEPIIATEDLGFFLEYCFSPFVNTMGPECVDCELLRNGWDRE
;
A
#
# COMPACT_ATOMS: atom_id res chain seq x y z
N MET A 1 -32.44 21.33 20.19
CA MET A 1 -32.48 20.51 21.41
C MET A 1 -32.96 19.11 21.04
N SER A 2 -32.03 18.19 20.83
CA SER A 2 -32.30 16.75 20.67
C SER A 2 -30.99 16.04 21.01
N GLY A 3 -30.93 15.44 22.20
CA GLY A 3 -29.73 14.83 22.74
C GLY A 3 -29.38 13.52 22.05
N SER A 4 -28.15 13.42 21.56
CA SER A 4 -27.55 12.17 21.09
C SER A 4 -27.12 11.32 22.28
N LEU A 5 -27.77 10.18 22.49
CA LEU A 5 -27.28 9.15 23.41
C LEU A 5 -25.94 8.60 22.90
N GLN A 6 -24.87 8.85 23.64
CA GLN A 6 -23.61 8.11 23.52
C GLN A 6 -23.81 6.68 24.04
N LEU A 7 -23.96 5.71 23.14
CA LEU A 7 -23.80 4.30 23.47
C LEU A 7 -22.30 3.99 23.59
N ARG A 8 -21.84 3.78 24.83
CA ARG A 8 -20.52 3.21 25.13
C ARG A 8 -20.45 1.76 24.65
N PRO A 9 -19.36 1.30 24.03
CA PRO A 9 -19.22 -0.11 23.66
C PRO A 9 -18.85 -0.93 24.91
N VAL A 10 -19.84 -1.60 25.51
CA VAL A 10 -19.64 -2.50 26.65
C VAL A 10 -19.13 -3.89 26.22
N LEU A 11 -19.07 -4.19 24.91
CA LEU A 11 -18.67 -5.50 24.40
C LEU A 11 -17.14 -5.72 24.24
N SER A 12 -16.30 -4.69 24.40
CA SER A 12 -14.85 -4.85 24.24
C SER A 12 -14.14 -5.41 25.48
N THR A 13 -14.76 -5.36 26.67
CA THR A 13 -14.10 -5.72 27.93
C THR A 13 -14.27 -7.20 28.29
N ALA A 14 -15.37 -7.84 27.88
CA ALA A 14 -15.67 -9.22 28.27
C ALA A 14 -14.80 -10.27 27.54
N VAL A 15 -14.37 -10.00 26.31
CA VAL A 15 -13.46 -10.90 25.56
C VAL A 15 -11.99 -10.64 25.93
N LEU A 16 -11.64 -9.42 26.36
CA LEU A 16 -10.28 -9.09 26.79
C LEU A 16 -9.96 -9.59 28.21
N ALA A 17 -10.95 -9.66 29.11
CA ALA A 17 -10.74 -10.04 30.51
C ALA A 17 -10.45 -11.55 30.72
N MET A 18 -10.73 -12.43 29.75
CA MET A 18 -10.40 -13.85 29.84
C MET A 18 -8.99 -14.21 29.32
N LEU A 19 -8.22 -13.26 28.79
CA LEU A 19 -6.93 -13.53 28.13
C LEU A 19 -5.69 -13.04 28.91
N CYS A 20 -5.85 -12.52 30.14
CA CYS A 20 -4.73 -12.17 31.03
C CYS A 20 -4.20 -13.41 31.79
N GLY A 21 -3.81 -14.45 31.05
CA GLY A 21 -2.93 -15.50 31.57
C GLY A 21 -1.49 -15.09 31.30
N CYS A 22 -0.73 -14.77 32.36
CA CYS A 22 0.69 -14.44 32.30
C CYS A 22 1.47 -15.50 31.50
N ALA A 23 1.82 -15.19 30.25
CA ALA A 23 2.79 -15.99 29.51
C ALA A 23 4.19 -15.63 30.04
N ALA A 24 4.87 -16.61 30.64
CA ALA A 24 6.24 -16.45 31.11
C ALA A 24 7.16 -15.98 29.96
N PRO A 25 8.17 -15.14 30.24
CA PRO A 25 9.14 -14.72 29.23
C PRO A 25 9.91 -15.94 28.74
N GLY A 26 9.61 -16.39 27.52
CA GLY A 26 10.44 -17.39 26.84
C GLY A 26 11.89 -16.88 26.71
N PRO A 27 12.88 -17.77 26.64
CA PRO A 27 14.30 -17.41 26.59
C PRO A 27 14.59 -16.42 25.44
N PRO A 28 15.61 -15.55 25.59
CA PRO A 28 16.01 -14.64 24.53
C PRO A 28 16.36 -15.45 23.28
N PRO A 29 15.87 -15.08 22.08
CA PRO A 29 16.27 -15.74 20.86
C PRO A 29 17.79 -15.59 20.71
N GLY A 30 18.51 -16.72 20.64
CA GLY A 30 19.91 -16.71 20.23
C GLY A 30 20.06 -15.96 18.92
N ARG A 31 21.20 -15.28 18.72
CA ARG A 31 21.52 -14.57 17.48
C ARG A 31 21.23 -15.47 16.28
N ILE A 32 20.12 -15.22 15.59
CA ILE A 32 19.82 -15.86 14.31
C ILE A 32 20.85 -15.28 13.36
N PRO A 33 21.77 -16.08 12.79
CA PRO A 33 22.69 -15.59 11.78
C PRO A 33 21.86 -14.93 10.69
N LEU A 34 22.18 -13.68 10.34
CA LEU A 34 21.69 -13.10 9.10
C LEU A 34 22.06 -14.09 8.01
N ALA A 35 21.06 -14.68 7.35
CA ALA A 35 21.29 -15.58 6.22
C ALA A 35 22.26 -14.89 5.25
N ASP A 36 23.24 -15.64 4.75
CA ASP A 36 24.24 -15.14 3.81
C ASP A 36 23.57 -14.25 2.76
N LYS A 37 23.88 -12.95 2.82
CA LYS A 37 23.41 -11.92 1.90
C LYS A 37 23.67 -12.27 0.43
N ALA A 38 24.57 -13.22 0.17
CA ALA A 38 24.93 -13.66 -1.17
C ALA A 38 23.84 -14.46 -1.91
N SER A 39 22.96 -15.21 -1.22
CA SER A 39 22.13 -16.20 -1.94
C SER A 39 20.89 -15.67 -2.68
N THR A 40 20.41 -14.46 -2.37
CA THR A 40 19.24 -13.87 -3.04
C THR A 40 19.59 -12.84 -4.12
N ALA A 41 20.78 -12.22 -4.05
CA ALA A 41 21.23 -11.25 -5.05
C ALA A 41 21.52 -11.91 -6.41
N GLU A 42 22.04 -13.14 -6.43
CA GLU A 42 22.40 -13.85 -7.67
C GLU A 42 21.24 -14.58 -8.35
N ARG A 43 20.17 -14.90 -7.62
CA ARG A 43 19.05 -15.65 -8.21
C ARG A 43 18.22 -14.74 -9.10
N ALA A 44 18.13 -15.02 -10.40
CA ALA A 44 17.24 -14.34 -11.35
C ALA A 44 15.79 -14.32 -10.84
N LEU A 45 15.09 -13.19 -11.06
CA LEU A 45 13.67 -13.08 -10.71
C LEU A 45 12.85 -13.96 -11.65
N PRO A 46 11.76 -14.60 -11.18
CA PRO A 46 10.93 -15.41 -12.05
C PRO A 46 10.23 -14.55 -13.11
N GLN A 47 10.27 -14.99 -14.37
CA GLN A 47 9.64 -14.30 -15.50
C GLN A 47 8.33 -14.97 -15.96
N ARG A 48 7.83 -15.93 -15.18
CA ARG A 48 6.53 -16.59 -15.41
C ARG A 48 5.99 -17.25 -14.15
N LEU A 49 4.69 -17.53 -14.12
CA LEU A 49 4.07 -18.36 -13.08
C LEU A 49 4.69 -19.78 -13.08
N PRO A 50 5.24 -20.28 -11.96
CA PRO A 50 6.01 -21.52 -11.93
C PRO A 50 5.16 -22.79 -11.74
N PHE A 51 3.84 -22.69 -11.92
CA PHE A 51 2.91 -23.81 -11.80
C PHE A 51 1.65 -23.56 -12.62
N SER A 52 1.01 -24.63 -13.08
CA SER A 52 -0.32 -24.57 -13.69
C SER A 52 -1.40 -24.45 -12.62
N PHE A 53 -2.38 -23.59 -12.87
CA PHE A 53 -3.55 -23.37 -12.04
C PHE A 53 -4.73 -23.00 -12.94
N THR A 54 -5.86 -23.67 -12.80
CA THR A 54 -7.05 -23.44 -13.63
C THR A 54 -8.28 -23.27 -12.74
N ARG A 55 -9.27 -22.53 -13.24
CA ARG A 55 -10.60 -22.37 -12.64
C ARG A 55 -11.63 -22.56 -13.74
N LYS A 56 -12.82 -23.04 -13.39
CA LYS A 56 -13.93 -23.10 -14.34
C LYS A 56 -14.35 -21.67 -14.66
N ASP A 57 -14.42 -21.33 -15.94
CA ASP A 57 -14.98 -20.04 -16.34
C ASP A 57 -16.49 -19.98 -16.04
N THR A 58 -16.97 -18.82 -15.60
CA THR A 58 -18.37 -18.59 -15.20
C THR A 58 -18.81 -17.19 -15.60
N GLY A 59 -20.12 -17.03 -15.86
CA GLY A 59 -20.71 -15.80 -16.39
C GLY A 59 -20.68 -15.75 -17.91
N ASP A 60 -21.26 -14.70 -18.47
CA ASP A 60 -21.26 -14.47 -19.92
C ASP A 60 -19.86 -14.12 -20.38
N SER A 61 -19.37 -14.78 -21.42
CA SER A 61 -18.04 -14.56 -21.99
C SER A 61 -17.81 -13.09 -22.32
N VAL A 62 -16.65 -12.55 -21.96
CA VAL A 62 -16.22 -11.20 -22.36
C VAL A 62 -15.56 -11.30 -23.73
N SER A 63 -16.03 -10.52 -24.70
CA SER A 63 -15.45 -10.53 -26.05
C SER A 63 -14.14 -9.73 -26.09
N PRO A 64 -13.23 -10.00 -27.05
CA PRO A 64 -12.05 -9.18 -27.28
C PRO A 64 -12.38 -7.70 -27.50
N GLU A 65 -13.48 -7.39 -28.19
CA GLU A 65 -13.93 -6.02 -28.47
C GLU A 65 -14.37 -5.29 -27.19
N GLU A 66 -15.05 -5.98 -26.25
CA GLU A 66 -15.39 -5.41 -24.94
C GLU A 66 -14.13 -5.06 -24.14
N THR A 67 -13.15 -5.96 -24.13
CA THR A 67 -11.85 -5.77 -23.46
C THR A 67 -11.06 -4.62 -24.08
N GLU A 68 -10.99 -4.55 -25.42
CA GLU A 68 -10.33 -3.47 -26.14
C GLU A 68 -11.00 -2.12 -25.85
N ALA A 69 -12.34 -2.05 -25.91
CA ALA A 69 -13.09 -0.82 -25.67
C ALA A 69 -12.85 -0.28 -24.25
N PHE A 70 -12.89 -1.14 -23.24
CA PHE A 70 -12.57 -0.75 -21.87
C PHE A 70 -11.12 -0.25 -21.74
N THR A 71 -10.18 -0.94 -22.40
CA THR A 71 -8.76 -0.57 -22.41
C THR A 71 -8.54 0.80 -23.05
N ARG A 72 -9.16 1.08 -24.21
CA ARG A 72 -9.11 2.40 -24.88
C ARG A 72 -9.66 3.51 -24.00
N ARG A 73 -10.74 3.25 -23.26
CA ARG A 73 -11.31 4.22 -22.33
C ARG A 73 -10.32 4.56 -21.21
N LEU A 74 -9.70 3.54 -20.59
CA LEU A 74 -8.70 3.73 -19.55
C LEU A 74 -7.51 4.57 -20.05
N ILE A 75 -6.96 4.22 -21.22
CA ILE A 75 -5.86 4.97 -21.85
C ILE A 75 -6.28 6.41 -22.10
N SER A 76 -7.43 6.64 -22.74
CA SER A 76 -7.95 7.97 -23.06
C SER A 76 -8.15 8.83 -21.81
N PHE A 77 -8.64 8.24 -20.71
CA PHE A 77 -8.72 8.95 -19.43
C PHE A 77 -7.32 9.37 -18.93
N CYS A 78 -6.37 8.43 -18.83
CA CYS A 78 -5.02 8.71 -18.35
C CYS A 78 -4.33 9.79 -19.20
N GLN A 79 -4.47 9.70 -20.53
CA GLN A 79 -3.92 10.63 -21.49
C GLN A 79 -4.58 12.01 -21.46
N ARG A 80 -5.89 12.13 -21.20
CA ARG A 80 -6.54 13.45 -21.13
C ARG A 80 -6.30 14.14 -19.79
N SER A 81 -6.37 13.39 -18.69
CA SER A 81 -6.20 13.94 -17.33
C SER A 81 -4.73 14.16 -16.95
N GLY A 82 -3.79 13.51 -17.64
CA GLY A 82 -2.41 13.44 -17.19
C GLY A 82 -2.30 12.76 -15.84
N PHE A 83 -3.07 11.70 -15.61
CA PHE A 83 -3.33 11.13 -14.29
C PHE A 83 -2.08 10.97 -13.41
N PHE A 84 -0.99 10.37 -13.94
CA PHE A 84 0.23 10.18 -13.16
C PHE A 84 1.06 11.45 -13.00
N THR A 85 1.04 12.35 -13.98
CA THR A 85 1.60 13.71 -13.83
C THR A 85 0.88 14.45 -12.71
N TRP A 86 -0.46 14.42 -12.68
CA TRP A 86 -1.27 14.99 -11.60
C TRP A 86 -0.93 14.36 -10.24
N ILE A 87 -0.77 13.03 -10.16
CA ILE A 87 -0.32 12.37 -8.94
C ILE A 87 1.04 12.92 -8.48
N LEU A 88 2.00 13.06 -9.38
CA LEU A 88 3.33 13.58 -9.06
C LEU A 88 3.28 15.04 -8.60
N GLU A 89 2.51 15.88 -9.30
CA GLU A 89 2.39 17.32 -9.03
C GLU A 89 1.64 17.63 -7.74
N THR A 90 0.66 16.80 -7.36
CA THR A 90 -0.11 16.99 -6.13
C THR A 90 0.52 16.30 -4.92
N SER A 91 1.31 15.24 -5.13
CA SER A 91 2.09 14.63 -4.07
C SER A 91 3.20 15.54 -3.57
N HIS A 92 3.59 15.34 -2.31
CA HIS A 92 4.56 16.20 -1.65
C HIS A 92 5.16 15.52 -0.42
N GLY A 93 6.30 16.04 0.04
CA GLY A 93 7.04 15.57 1.19
C GLY A 93 8.05 16.64 1.56
N MET A 94 9.34 16.39 1.35
CA MET A 94 10.37 17.41 1.41
C MET A 94 10.98 17.57 0.01
N ASP A 95 11.00 18.78 -0.52
CA ASP A 95 11.62 19.07 -1.83
C ASP A 95 13.12 19.33 -1.72
N SER A 96 13.88 18.97 -2.76
CA SER A 96 15.34 19.15 -2.80
C SER A 96 15.79 20.61 -2.75
N SER A 97 14.95 21.55 -3.18
CA SER A 97 15.23 22.99 -3.03
C SER A 97 15.21 23.45 -1.57
N ALA A 98 14.48 22.75 -0.69
CA ALA A 98 14.41 23.05 0.73
C ALA A 98 15.37 22.20 1.58
N ASN A 99 15.61 20.94 1.20
CA ASN A 99 16.55 20.05 1.88
C ASN A 99 17.04 18.93 0.94
N PRO A 100 18.35 18.60 0.90
CA PRO A 100 18.88 17.58 0.00
C PRO A 100 18.34 16.16 0.25
N ASN A 101 17.79 15.88 1.44
CA ASN A 101 17.06 14.65 1.74
C ASN A 101 15.61 14.80 1.25
N GLU A 102 15.43 14.84 -0.07
CA GLU A 102 14.10 14.94 -0.66
C GLU A 102 13.32 13.62 -0.55
N PHE A 103 11.99 13.74 -0.52
CA PHE A 103 11.08 12.62 -0.68
C PHE A 103 9.67 13.12 -1.02
N MET A 104 8.85 12.25 -1.62
CA MET A 104 7.42 12.49 -1.75
C MET A 104 6.60 11.29 -1.28
N VAL A 105 5.38 11.57 -0.84
CA VAL A 105 4.36 10.56 -0.55
C VAL A 105 3.01 11.04 -1.08
N ARG A 106 2.06 10.11 -1.24
CA ARG A 106 0.68 10.43 -1.58
C ARG A 106 -0.11 10.67 -0.30
N TRP A 107 -0.71 11.86 -0.17
CA TRP A 107 -1.59 12.19 0.95
C TRP A 107 -3.06 11.89 0.66
N ASP A 108 -3.88 11.84 1.71
CA ASP A 108 -5.33 11.63 1.66
C ASP A 108 -6.12 12.63 2.54
N ASN A 109 -5.40 13.52 3.24
CA ASN A 109 -5.95 14.40 4.27
C ASN A 109 -5.49 15.86 4.11
N PHE A 110 -5.44 16.33 2.87
CA PHE A 110 -5.14 17.71 2.51
C PHE A 110 -6.35 18.37 1.85
N GLU A 111 -6.35 19.69 1.83
CA GLU A 111 -7.13 20.52 0.92
C GLU A 111 -6.19 21.36 0.05
N VAL A 112 -6.71 21.83 -1.08
CA VAL A 112 -5.98 22.67 -2.02
C VAL A 112 -6.62 24.06 -2.01
N ILE A 113 -5.82 25.09 -1.78
CA ILE A 113 -6.28 26.47 -1.71
C ILE A 113 -5.61 27.24 -2.84
N LYS A 114 -6.42 27.88 -3.68
CA LYS A 114 -5.96 28.79 -4.73
C LYS A 114 -6.31 30.22 -4.36
N ASN A 115 -5.32 31.12 -4.42
CA ASN A 115 -5.52 32.54 -4.18
C ASN A 115 -4.53 33.36 -5.03
N GLY A 116 -5.01 34.20 -5.93
CA GLY A 116 -4.16 35.08 -6.74
C GLY A 116 -3.12 34.32 -7.57
N GLY A 117 -3.48 33.15 -8.11
CA GLY A 117 -2.58 32.28 -8.88
C GLY A 117 -1.58 31.46 -8.05
N GLN A 118 -1.55 31.64 -6.74
CA GLN A 118 -0.78 30.78 -5.82
C GLN A 118 -1.62 29.57 -5.42
N VAL A 119 -1.00 28.40 -5.40
CA VAL A 119 -1.62 27.14 -4.96
C VAL A 119 -0.96 26.67 -3.67
N MET A 120 -1.76 26.36 -2.66
CA MET A 120 -1.32 25.83 -1.38
C MET A 120 -1.99 24.49 -1.10
N PHE A 121 -1.19 23.51 -0.71
CA PHE A 121 -1.64 22.25 -0.14
C PHE A 121 -1.58 22.36 1.37
N ARG A 122 -2.75 22.41 2.03
CA ARG A 122 -2.85 22.55 3.49
C ARG A 122 -3.35 21.28 4.16
N ALA A 123 -2.66 20.83 5.20
CA ALA A 123 -3.07 19.68 5.99
C ALA A 123 -4.42 19.94 6.69
N LEU A 124 -5.33 18.97 6.68
CA LEU A 124 -6.62 19.09 7.37
C LEU A 124 -6.44 18.86 8.87
N GLY A 125 -6.52 19.92 9.69
CA GLY A 125 -6.29 19.82 11.14
C GLY A 125 -7.27 18.92 11.93
N HIS A 126 -8.40 18.52 11.32
CA HIS A 126 -9.40 17.61 11.92
C HIS A 126 -9.24 16.15 11.46
N LYS A 127 -8.43 15.89 10.43
CA LYS A 127 -8.01 14.54 10.02
C LYS A 127 -6.53 14.36 10.35
N THR A 128 -6.05 13.13 10.46
CA THR A 128 -4.64 12.91 10.80
C THR A 128 -3.98 11.92 9.85
N PRO A 129 -2.67 12.03 9.58
CA PRO A 129 -1.98 11.21 8.60
C PRO A 129 -1.66 9.83 9.21
N ASP A 130 -2.69 9.01 9.41
CA ASP A 130 -2.55 7.72 10.06
C ASP A 130 -1.98 6.68 9.10
N ASN A 131 -2.50 6.51 7.89
CA ASN A 131 -2.09 5.37 7.07
C ASN A 131 -1.51 5.82 5.73
N ILE A 132 -0.48 6.69 5.79
CA ILE A 132 0.10 7.33 4.60
C ILE A 132 0.70 6.33 3.60
N MET A 133 1.06 5.14 4.06
CA MET A 133 1.67 4.12 3.22
C MET A 133 0.61 3.28 2.50
N ILE A 134 -0.68 3.36 2.85
CA ILE A 134 -1.76 2.76 2.04
C ILE A 134 -1.78 3.41 0.64
N PRO A 135 -2.09 4.70 0.46
CA PRO A 135 -2.16 5.31 -0.86
C PRO A 135 -0.78 5.35 -1.54
N THR A 136 0.28 5.65 -0.78
CA THR A 136 1.64 5.74 -1.32
C THR A 136 2.13 4.40 -1.88
N SER A 137 1.94 3.30 -1.15
CA SER A 137 2.46 2.00 -1.60
C SER A 137 1.65 1.40 -2.75
N LYS A 138 0.33 1.68 -2.81
CA LYS A 138 -0.51 1.30 -3.94
C LYS A 138 0.01 1.92 -5.22
N ILE A 139 0.15 3.25 -5.25
CA ILE A 139 0.71 3.96 -6.41
C ILE A 139 2.15 3.52 -6.69
N LEU A 140 3.00 3.35 -5.66
CA LEU A 140 4.39 2.92 -5.87
C LEU A 140 4.47 1.58 -6.61
N GLY A 141 3.64 0.60 -6.23
CA GLY A 141 3.57 -0.69 -6.91
C GLY A 141 3.12 -0.56 -8.36
N GLN A 142 2.10 0.25 -8.61
CA GLN A 142 1.53 0.50 -9.93
C GLN A 142 2.51 1.24 -10.85
N ALA A 143 3.16 2.28 -10.34
CA ALA A 143 4.17 3.03 -11.07
C ALA A 143 5.43 2.20 -11.35
N ALA A 144 5.85 1.34 -10.41
CA ALA A 144 6.97 0.43 -10.63
C ALA A 144 6.69 -0.55 -11.77
N ALA A 145 5.52 -1.18 -11.75
CA ALA A 145 5.07 -2.07 -12.82
C ALA A 145 4.90 -1.33 -14.15
N GLY A 146 4.23 -0.17 -14.14
CA GLY A 146 4.00 0.61 -15.34
C GLY A 146 5.29 1.17 -15.96
N TYR A 147 6.25 1.61 -15.15
CA TYR A 147 7.55 2.07 -15.64
C TYR A 147 8.32 0.95 -16.33
N LEU A 148 8.31 -0.27 -15.76
CA LEU A 148 8.92 -1.43 -16.40
C LEU A 148 8.18 -1.91 -17.64
N LEU A 149 6.85 -1.69 -17.70
CA LEU A 149 6.02 -2.04 -18.85
C LEU A 149 6.22 -1.09 -20.03
N THR A 150 6.36 0.21 -19.76
CA THR A 150 6.21 1.29 -20.76
C THR A 150 7.47 2.12 -20.96
N GLY A 151 8.34 2.23 -19.95
CA GLY A 151 9.47 3.17 -19.96
C GLY A 151 9.10 4.62 -19.60
N ASP A 152 7.83 4.91 -19.28
CA ASP A 152 7.35 6.26 -18.95
C ASP A 152 8.15 6.91 -17.79
N THR A 153 8.83 8.01 -18.10
CA THR A 153 9.70 8.73 -17.16
C THR A 153 8.93 9.39 -16.00
N THR A 154 7.64 9.73 -16.17
CA THR A 154 6.78 10.20 -15.09
C THR A 154 6.56 9.09 -14.06
N LEU A 155 6.28 7.87 -14.52
CA LEU A 155 6.20 6.71 -13.65
C LEU A 155 7.54 6.43 -12.96
N GLY A 156 8.65 6.51 -13.71
CA GLY A 156 10.00 6.40 -13.16
C GLY A 156 10.27 7.42 -12.03
N ARG A 157 9.86 8.68 -12.20
CA ARG A 157 9.99 9.73 -11.18
C ARG A 157 9.12 9.46 -9.95
N ILE A 158 7.91 8.91 -10.12
CA ILE A 158 7.07 8.47 -9.00
C ILE A 158 7.78 7.34 -8.23
N VAL A 159 8.33 6.34 -8.94
CA VAL A 159 9.06 5.23 -8.33
C VAL A 159 10.24 5.76 -7.50
N GLU A 160 11.02 6.68 -8.06
CA GLU A 160 12.14 7.31 -7.37
C GLU A 160 11.68 8.03 -6.08
N GLN A 161 10.74 8.97 -6.21
CA GLN A 161 10.33 9.83 -5.11
C GLN A 161 9.57 9.09 -4.01
N TYR A 162 8.75 8.10 -4.35
CA TYR A 162 8.04 7.29 -3.36
C TYR A 162 8.94 6.23 -2.73
N SER A 163 9.99 5.75 -3.43
CA SER A 163 11.04 4.94 -2.80
C SER A 163 11.81 5.73 -1.74
N LEU A 164 12.12 7.00 -2.03
CA LEU A 164 12.64 7.94 -1.03
C LEU A 164 11.61 8.17 0.09
N GLY A 165 10.33 8.29 -0.22
CA GLY A 165 9.23 8.42 0.75
C GLY A 165 9.11 7.23 1.72
N VAL A 166 9.33 6.01 1.23
CA VAL A 166 9.43 4.80 2.07
C VAL A 166 10.64 4.91 3.01
N CYS A 167 11.81 5.29 2.50
CA CYS A 167 13.01 5.48 3.31
C CYS A 167 12.83 6.57 4.36
N ALA A 168 12.13 7.65 4.01
CA ALA A 168 11.88 8.78 4.89
C ALA A 168 11.12 8.38 6.16
N GLN A 169 10.21 7.40 6.08
CA GLN A 169 9.52 6.88 7.26
C GLN A 169 10.50 6.31 8.29
N PHE A 170 11.62 5.72 7.86
CA PHE A 170 12.65 5.21 8.76
C PHE A 170 13.61 6.31 9.22
N GLN A 171 14.04 7.16 8.30
CA GLN A 171 14.97 8.26 8.56
C GLN A 171 14.40 9.24 9.58
N ALA A 172 13.10 9.55 9.51
CA ALA A 172 12.46 10.46 10.45
C ALA A 172 12.40 9.93 11.90
N MET A 173 12.53 8.61 12.10
CA MET A 173 12.61 7.98 13.42
C MET A 173 14.05 7.80 13.92
N THR A 174 15.04 8.27 13.16
CA THR A 174 16.43 8.38 13.63
C THR A 174 16.50 9.55 14.60
N TRP A 175 16.85 9.28 15.85
CA TRP A 175 16.76 10.27 16.92
C TRP A 175 17.83 11.36 16.80
N ASP A 176 19.07 10.94 16.55
CA ASP A 176 20.25 11.79 16.39
C ASP A 176 21.33 11.04 15.57
N LYS A 177 22.50 11.67 15.37
CA LYS A 177 23.62 11.07 14.60
C LYS A 177 24.25 9.82 15.23
N SER A 178 24.07 9.61 16.53
CA SER A 178 24.58 8.47 17.29
C SER A 178 23.58 7.30 17.39
N ASP A 179 22.37 7.48 16.87
CA ASP A 179 21.30 6.48 16.96
C ASP A 179 21.63 5.20 16.18
N THR A 180 21.65 4.07 16.88
CA THR A 180 21.99 2.75 16.35
C THR A 180 20.82 1.76 16.34
N ALA A 181 19.61 2.18 16.74
CA ALA A 181 18.59 1.23 17.19
C ALA A 181 17.81 0.45 16.11
N GLY A 182 18.28 0.54 14.86
CA GLY A 182 17.72 -0.19 13.75
C GLY A 182 16.54 0.52 13.08
N PRO A 183 15.90 -0.15 12.09
CA PRO A 183 14.91 0.45 11.20
C PRO A 183 13.54 0.57 11.90
N ILE A 184 13.35 1.61 12.70
CA ILE A 184 12.03 1.95 13.24
C ILE A 184 11.28 2.79 12.21
N MET A 185 10.06 2.39 11.86
CA MET A 185 9.25 3.10 10.87
C MET A 185 8.28 4.06 11.56
N ALA A 186 8.28 5.33 11.16
CA ALA A 186 7.22 6.27 11.45
C ALA A 186 5.93 5.82 10.79
N ARG A 187 4.80 6.33 11.26
CA ARG A 187 3.47 6.22 10.67
C ARG A 187 3.24 7.32 9.61
N ALA A 188 3.72 8.52 9.89
CA ALA A 188 3.83 9.62 8.92
C ALA A 188 4.97 10.58 9.31
N VAL A 189 5.45 11.34 8.32
CA VAL A 189 6.54 12.31 8.45
C VAL A 189 6.02 13.67 7.99
N MET A 190 6.10 14.67 8.86
CA MET A 190 5.63 16.04 8.64
C MET A 190 6.87 16.97 8.63
N PRO A 191 7.46 17.22 7.46
CA PRO A 191 8.60 18.11 7.34
C PRO A 191 8.20 19.58 7.54
N ALA A 192 9.18 20.48 7.44
CA ALA A 192 8.93 21.92 7.47
C ALA A 192 8.07 22.37 6.27
N ASN A 193 7.27 23.41 6.49
CA ASN A 193 6.55 24.09 5.41
C ASN A 193 7.55 24.71 4.44
N HIS A 194 7.27 24.62 3.15
CA HIS A 194 8.14 25.14 2.10
C HIS A 194 7.35 25.37 0.81
N THR A 195 7.98 26.04 -0.14
CA THR A 195 7.46 26.27 -1.48
C THR A 195 8.27 25.45 -2.48
N VAL A 196 7.59 24.83 -3.43
CA VAL A 196 8.18 24.03 -4.50
C VAL A 196 7.91 24.72 -5.83
N VAL A 197 8.92 24.75 -6.69
CA VAL A 197 8.79 25.17 -8.09
C VAL A 197 8.73 23.90 -8.94
N LEU A 198 7.62 23.71 -9.64
CA LEU A 198 7.42 22.61 -10.58
C LEU A 198 8.29 22.80 -11.84
N PRO A 199 8.58 21.74 -12.61
CA PRO A 199 9.46 21.84 -13.78
C PRO A 199 9.04 22.87 -14.83
N ASP A 200 7.74 23.17 -14.93
CA ASP A 200 7.17 24.16 -15.85
C ASP A 200 7.07 25.57 -15.26
N GLY A 201 7.63 25.80 -14.07
CA GLY A 201 7.65 27.10 -13.39
C GLY A 201 6.43 27.38 -12.52
N ARG A 202 5.39 26.54 -12.53
CA ARG A 202 4.28 26.64 -11.57
C ARG A 202 4.81 26.46 -10.14
N THR A 203 4.17 27.09 -9.16
CA THR A 203 4.59 26.98 -7.75
C THR A 203 3.51 26.36 -6.88
N LYS A 204 3.91 25.60 -5.87
CA LYS A 204 3.01 25.15 -4.79
C LYS A 204 3.61 25.43 -3.42
N HIS A 205 2.80 25.91 -2.49
CA HIS A 205 3.13 25.99 -1.08
C HIS A 205 2.59 24.77 -0.34
N ILE A 206 3.34 24.25 0.63
CA ILE A 206 2.91 23.09 1.43
C ILE A 206 2.87 23.51 2.89
N ASP A 207 1.67 23.39 3.50
CA ASP A 207 1.43 23.72 4.90
C ASP A 207 1.07 22.48 5.73
N TYR A 208 2.04 22.02 6.53
CA TYR A 208 1.91 20.95 7.51
C TYR A 208 1.56 21.45 8.91
N SER A 209 1.54 22.76 9.17
CA SER A 209 1.36 23.33 10.51
C SER A 209 0.12 22.79 11.26
N PRO A 210 -1.03 22.50 10.61
CA PRO A 210 -2.18 21.89 11.27
C PRO A 210 -1.91 20.54 11.97
N TRP A 211 -0.86 19.82 11.56
CA TRP A 211 -0.45 18.53 12.17
C TRP A 211 0.79 18.62 13.06
N GLN A 212 1.55 19.71 13.02
CA GLN A 212 2.78 19.91 13.79
C GLN A 212 2.47 20.29 15.25
N ARG A 213 1.82 19.37 15.95
CA ARG A 213 1.44 19.50 17.38
C ARG A 213 1.49 18.15 18.07
N GLU A 214 1.79 18.15 19.37
CA GLU A 214 1.76 16.92 20.15
C GLU A 214 0.34 16.34 20.16
N THR A 215 0.22 15.05 19.84
CA THR A 215 -1.05 14.32 20.00
C THR A 215 -0.82 12.97 20.65
N ARG A 216 -1.84 12.48 21.38
CA ARG A 216 -1.84 11.15 21.97
C ARG A 216 -3.20 10.50 21.73
N ALA A 217 -3.21 9.47 20.89
CA ALA A 217 -4.34 8.58 20.69
C ALA A 217 -4.00 7.18 21.24
N TRP A 218 -4.98 6.28 21.24
CA TRP A 218 -4.79 4.90 21.69
C TRP A 218 -3.84 4.11 20.79
N ASN A 219 -3.77 4.44 19.50
CA ASN A 219 -2.97 3.73 18.48
C ASN A 219 -1.82 4.55 17.90
N THR A 220 -1.67 5.83 18.26
CA THR A 220 -0.65 6.72 17.67
C THR A 220 -0.27 7.86 18.60
N ARG A 221 0.91 8.42 18.39
CA ARG A 221 1.36 9.68 19.00
C ARG A 221 2.06 10.53 17.96
N THR A 222 1.87 11.84 18.04
CA THR A 222 2.59 12.81 17.21
C THR A 222 3.54 13.59 18.11
N PHE A 223 4.81 13.71 17.71
CA PHE A 223 5.83 14.47 18.44
C PHE A 223 6.93 14.93 17.49
N GLN A 224 7.72 15.90 17.94
CA GLN A 224 8.89 16.38 17.21
C GLN A 224 10.13 15.54 17.53
N VAL A 225 10.99 15.34 16.55
CA VAL A 225 12.35 14.76 16.70
C VAL A 225 13.36 15.89 16.49
N PRO A 226 13.82 16.57 17.55
CA PRO A 226 14.57 17.82 17.42
C PRO A 226 15.90 17.65 16.68
N GLU A 227 16.65 16.59 17.00
CA GLU A 227 18.02 16.36 16.53
C GLU A 227 18.10 15.39 15.34
N ASN A 228 16.98 15.17 14.64
CA ASN A 228 16.95 14.27 13.50
C ASN A 228 18.03 14.68 12.47
N PRO A 229 18.91 13.76 12.03
CA PRO A 229 20.05 14.12 11.20
C PRO A 229 19.70 14.41 9.73
N PHE A 230 18.47 14.12 9.29
CA PHE A 230 18.01 14.33 7.92
C PHE A 230 17.16 15.60 7.80
N TRP A 231 16.27 15.80 8.75
CA TRP A 231 15.34 16.93 8.85
C TRP A 231 15.26 17.41 10.31
N PRO A 232 16.18 18.29 10.76
CA PRO A 232 16.15 18.81 12.13
C PRO A 232 14.79 19.40 12.50
N GLY A 233 14.24 19.01 13.64
CA GLY A 233 12.91 19.45 14.09
C GLY A 233 11.73 18.84 13.32
N VAL A 234 11.92 17.74 12.59
CA VAL A 234 10.82 17.05 11.90
C VAL A 234 9.76 16.54 12.89
N TRP A 235 8.50 16.65 12.49
CA TRP A 235 7.40 16.06 13.23
C TRP A 235 7.13 14.66 12.69
N VAL A 236 6.89 13.72 13.59
CA VAL A 236 6.56 12.34 13.23
C VAL A 236 5.30 11.89 13.94
N LYS A 237 4.53 11.05 13.25
CA LYS A 237 3.51 10.24 13.88
C LYS A 237 4.09 8.84 14.04
N ASN A 238 4.02 8.23 15.22
CA ASN A 238 4.64 6.95 15.52
C ASN A 238 3.62 5.78 15.50
N MET A 239 4.01 4.59 15.98
CA MET A 239 3.17 3.39 16.09
C MET A 239 2.59 2.95 14.74
N ARG A 240 3.47 2.57 13.80
CA ARG A 240 3.11 2.09 12.45
C ARG A 240 2.04 0.99 12.55
N SER A 241 0.94 1.19 11.83
CA SER A 241 -0.15 0.22 11.72
C SER A 241 0.20 -0.89 10.74
N LYS A 242 -0.21 -2.12 11.06
CA LYS A 242 -0.18 -3.24 10.11
C LYS A 242 -1.10 -3.02 8.90
N ASP A 243 -2.03 -2.08 8.95
CA ASP A 243 -2.94 -1.74 7.83
C ASP A 243 -2.17 -1.29 6.58
N ASP A 244 -1.05 -0.57 6.77
CA ASP A 244 -0.20 -0.06 5.69
C ASP A 244 0.62 -1.17 5.02
N LEU A 245 1.07 -2.12 5.83
CA LEU A 245 2.12 -3.06 5.49
C LEU A 245 1.78 -4.02 4.34
N PRO A 246 0.55 -4.55 4.16
CA PRO A 246 0.29 -5.39 3.00
C PRO A 246 0.47 -4.63 1.67
N HIS A 247 0.17 -3.34 1.63
CA HIS A 247 0.37 -2.54 0.42
C HIS A 247 1.86 -2.31 0.16
N LEU A 248 2.63 -1.96 1.20
CA LEU A 248 4.08 -1.78 1.11
C LEU A 248 4.80 -3.09 0.72
N PHE A 249 4.40 -4.22 1.31
CA PHE A 249 5.02 -5.52 1.06
C PHE A 249 4.67 -6.10 -0.32
N ARG A 250 3.53 -5.69 -0.89
CA ARG A 250 3.22 -5.92 -2.30
C ARG A 250 4.11 -5.06 -3.20
N ALA A 251 4.23 -3.75 -2.94
CA ALA A 251 5.09 -2.86 -3.72
C ALA A 251 6.56 -3.31 -3.73
N ALA A 252 7.04 -3.87 -2.62
CA ALA A 252 8.40 -4.43 -2.50
C ALA A 252 8.72 -5.50 -3.57
N VAL A 253 7.72 -6.22 -4.06
CA VAL A 253 7.88 -7.21 -5.14
C VAL A 253 8.27 -6.52 -6.43
N TRP A 254 7.58 -5.44 -6.80
CA TRP A 254 7.85 -4.68 -8.02
C TRP A 254 9.15 -3.88 -7.90
N LEU A 255 9.47 -3.35 -6.71
CA LEU A 255 10.79 -2.74 -6.46
C LEU A 255 11.95 -3.70 -6.69
N ALA A 256 11.76 -5.01 -6.44
CA ALA A 256 12.79 -6.01 -6.73
C ALA A 256 13.05 -6.13 -8.25
N TYR A 257 12.02 -6.04 -9.09
CA TYR A 257 12.17 -5.98 -10.55
C TYR A 257 12.82 -4.67 -10.97
N VAL A 258 12.33 -3.52 -10.47
CA VAL A 258 12.90 -2.19 -10.78
C VAL A 258 14.39 -2.16 -10.50
N THR A 259 14.83 -2.65 -9.33
CA THR A 259 16.25 -2.69 -8.93
C THR A 259 17.14 -3.39 -9.96
N ARG A 260 16.60 -4.34 -10.74
CA ARG A 260 17.35 -5.15 -11.69
C ARG A 260 17.16 -4.73 -13.15
N GLU A 261 15.97 -4.25 -13.48
CA GLU A 261 15.51 -4.15 -14.86
C GLU A 261 15.24 -2.70 -15.30
N ALA A 262 15.09 -1.75 -14.37
CA ALA A 262 14.86 -0.36 -14.75
C ALA A 262 16.06 0.21 -15.52
N PRO A 263 15.85 0.98 -16.61
CA PRO A 263 16.94 1.53 -17.42
C PRO A 263 17.68 2.67 -16.73
N ASP A 264 16.96 3.52 -15.99
CA ASP A 264 17.53 4.64 -15.23
C ASP A 264 18.22 4.17 -13.93
N GLU A 265 19.49 4.54 -13.77
CA GLU A 265 20.31 4.16 -12.60
C GLU A 265 19.82 4.76 -11.28
N ARG A 266 19.37 6.02 -11.30
CA ARG A 266 18.84 6.69 -10.12
C ARG A 266 17.56 6.03 -9.64
N VAL A 267 16.70 5.60 -10.57
CA VAL A 267 15.50 4.83 -10.24
C VAL A 267 15.87 3.46 -9.64
N ARG A 268 16.84 2.74 -10.23
CA ARG A 268 17.35 1.48 -9.65
C ARG A 268 17.89 1.66 -8.24
N ASP A 269 18.71 2.69 -8.01
CA ASP A 269 19.38 2.93 -6.74
C ASP A 269 18.40 3.28 -5.62
N THR A 270 17.43 4.15 -5.92
CA THR A 270 16.40 4.53 -4.95
C THR A 270 15.46 3.36 -4.62
N ALA A 271 15.05 2.57 -5.63
CA ALA A 271 14.28 1.34 -5.42
C ALA A 271 15.04 0.32 -4.56
N SER A 272 16.34 0.13 -4.83
CA SER A 272 17.24 -0.74 -4.06
C SER A 272 17.32 -0.31 -2.60
N ARG A 273 17.48 1.00 -2.34
CA ARG A 273 17.49 1.57 -0.98
C ARG A 273 16.17 1.33 -0.26
N ALA A 274 15.03 1.55 -0.92
CA ALA A 274 13.72 1.31 -0.34
C ALA A 274 13.51 -0.17 0.01
N LEU A 275 13.87 -1.08 -0.89
CA LEU A 275 13.81 -2.51 -0.65
C LEU A 275 14.69 -2.92 0.54
N ALA A 276 15.91 -2.37 0.65
CA ALA A 276 16.80 -2.61 1.79
C ALA A 276 16.20 -2.10 3.12
N CYS A 277 15.55 -0.93 3.13
CA CYS A 277 14.82 -0.43 4.30
C CYS A 277 13.68 -1.37 4.71
N ILE A 278 12.86 -1.81 3.75
CA ILE A 278 11.75 -2.76 3.98
C ILE A 278 12.28 -4.10 4.52
N SER A 279 13.30 -4.69 3.89
CA SER A 279 13.88 -5.97 4.33
C SER A 279 14.46 -5.88 5.74
N ARG A 280 15.18 -4.78 6.07
CA ARG A 280 15.70 -4.57 7.43
C ARG A 280 14.57 -4.42 8.45
N PHE A 281 13.51 -3.70 8.10
CA PHE A 281 12.33 -3.56 8.96
C PHE A 281 11.65 -4.90 9.22
N CYS A 282 11.46 -5.71 8.18
CA CYS A 282 10.93 -7.05 8.33
C CYS A 282 11.84 -7.93 9.20
N ALA A 283 13.16 -7.81 9.08
CA ALA A 283 14.10 -8.54 9.94
C ALA A 283 13.96 -8.12 11.41
N ASP A 284 13.78 -6.83 11.69
CA ASP A 284 13.51 -6.31 13.03
C ASP A 284 12.21 -6.89 13.61
N ILE A 285 11.14 -6.93 12.82
CA ILE A 285 9.87 -7.51 13.24
C ILE A 285 10.05 -8.99 13.63
N VAL A 286 10.77 -9.79 12.82
CA VAL A 286 11.02 -11.19 13.16
C VAL A 286 11.85 -11.32 14.44
N ALA A 287 12.91 -10.50 14.58
CA ALA A 287 13.77 -10.50 15.76
C ALA A 287 13.00 -10.15 17.04
N ASN A 288 11.95 -9.35 16.92
CA ASN A 288 11.05 -8.95 17.99
C ASN A 288 9.74 -9.77 18.00
N ARG A 289 9.84 -11.07 17.68
CA ARG A 289 8.73 -12.04 17.81
C ARG A 289 7.47 -11.62 17.05
N TYR A 290 7.65 -11.04 15.87
CA TYR A 290 6.60 -10.49 15.01
C TYR A 290 5.81 -9.31 15.60
N GLN A 291 6.43 -8.53 16.47
CA GLN A 291 5.91 -7.28 17.00
C GLN A 291 6.65 -6.10 16.39
N ILE A 292 5.92 -5.02 16.11
CA ILE A 292 6.45 -3.80 15.49
C ILE A 292 6.85 -2.84 16.61
N ARG A 293 8.15 -2.56 16.72
CA ARG A 293 8.66 -1.58 17.69
C ARG A 293 8.49 -0.15 17.19
N THR A 294 8.45 0.79 18.12
CA THR A 294 8.38 2.23 17.82
C THR A 294 9.14 3.06 18.88
N ARG A 295 9.23 4.38 18.70
CA ARG A 295 9.81 5.30 19.69
C ARG A 295 8.78 6.20 20.34
N ASP A 296 9.04 6.59 21.58
CA ASP A 296 8.33 7.69 22.25
C ASP A 296 9.01 9.05 21.99
N LYS A 297 8.43 10.11 22.58
CA LYS A 297 8.93 11.49 22.44
C LYS A 297 10.25 11.79 23.15
N LYS A 298 10.81 10.80 23.86
CA LYS A 298 12.14 10.87 24.49
C LYS A 298 13.14 10.01 23.73
N GLY A 299 12.75 9.42 22.59
CA GLY A 299 13.57 8.51 21.81
C GLY A 299 13.60 7.08 22.35
N ASN A 300 12.90 6.76 23.45
CA ASN A 300 12.91 5.40 24.00
C ASN A 300 12.12 4.45 23.11
N ILE A 301 12.65 3.25 22.94
CA ILE A 301 12.02 2.23 22.10
C ILE A 301 11.10 1.36 22.93
N PHE A 302 9.90 1.11 22.41
CA PHE A 302 8.92 0.23 23.03
C PHE A 302 8.13 -0.54 21.98
N ILE A 303 7.46 -1.61 22.41
CA ILE A 303 6.47 -2.34 21.61
C ILE A 303 5.09 -1.83 22.02
N PRO A 304 4.27 -1.29 21.10
CA PRO A 304 2.90 -0.91 21.41
C PRO A 304 2.06 -2.12 21.85
N GLU A 305 1.17 -1.90 22.82
CA GLU A 305 0.30 -2.96 23.37
C GLU A 305 -0.90 -3.30 22.46
N ASN A 306 -1.16 -2.49 21.42
CA ASN A 306 -2.33 -2.66 20.56
C ASN A 306 -2.09 -3.68 19.43
N ASP A 307 -3.18 -4.29 18.95
CA ASP A 307 -3.19 -5.28 17.85
C ASP A 307 -2.60 -4.74 16.53
N LEU A 308 -2.72 -3.43 16.28
CA LEU A 308 -2.25 -2.83 15.03
C LEU A 308 -0.71 -2.87 14.88
N ALA A 309 0.03 -3.06 15.98
CA ALA A 309 1.48 -3.19 15.99
C ALA A 309 1.97 -4.64 16.16
N SER A 310 1.13 -5.64 15.93
CA SER A 310 1.44 -7.05 16.21
C SER A 310 0.85 -7.99 15.17
N PHE A 311 1.60 -9.05 14.83
CA PHE A 311 1.11 -10.19 14.03
C PHE A 311 0.89 -11.47 14.85
N VAL A 312 0.90 -11.34 16.18
CA VAL A 312 0.75 -12.45 17.13
C VAL A 312 -0.38 -12.20 18.14
N ALA A 313 -1.01 -11.02 18.11
CA ALA A 313 -2.09 -10.66 19.02
C ALA A 313 -3.29 -11.61 18.90
N TRP A 314 -3.50 -12.18 17.70
CA TRP A 314 -4.55 -13.17 17.46
C TRP A 314 -4.13 -14.62 17.70
N ASP A 315 -2.87 -14.93 18.02
CA ASP A 315 -2.39 -16.32 18.07
C ASP A 315 -3.08 -17.15 19.16
N ALA A 316 -3.52 -16.53 20.26
CA ALA A 316 -4.24 -17.23 21.33
C ALA A 316 -5.64 -17.72 20.90
N VAL A 317 -6.32 -17.00 20.00
CA VAL A 317 -7.69 -17.31 19.55
C VAL A 317 -7.70 -17.96 18.18
N SER A 318 -6.74 -17.60 17.33
CA SER A 318 -6.54 -18.13 15.99
C SER A 318 -5.03 -18.27 15.73
N PRO A 319 -4.40 -19.41 16.11
CA PRO A 319 -2.96 -19.63 15.97
C PRO A 319 -2.37 -19.46 14.55
N LYS A 320 -3.23 -19.37 13.54
CA LYS A 320 -2.87 -19.11 12.14
C LYS A 320 -3.55 -17.88 11.55
N GLY A 321 -4.20 -17.06 12.38
CA GLY A 321 -5.01 -15.93 11.97
C GLY A 321 -4.24 -14.99 11.06
N GLU A 322 -3.06 -14.57 11.50
CA GLU A 322 -2.19 -13.63 10.79
C GLU A 322 -0.99 -14.32 10.11
N CYS A 323 -1.11 -15.61 9.79
CA CYS A 323 0.02 -16.37 9.26
C CYS A 323 0.56 -15.80 7.95
N THR A 324 -0.30 -15.31 7.05
CA THR A 324 0.12 -14.70 5.78
C THR A 324 0.94 -13.44 5.98
N ALA A 325 0.64 -12.64 7.02
CA ALA A 325 1.45 -11.50 7.40
C ALA A 325 2.83 -11.94 7.90
N LYS A 326 2.89 -12.87 8.87
CA LYS A 326 4.16 -13.43 9.38
C LYS A 326 5.02 -14.07 8.28
N LEU A 327 4.39 -14.80 7.36
CA LEU A 327 5.05 -15.40 6.20
C LEU A 327 5.63 -14.33 5.27
N THR A 328 4.88 -13.27 4.96
CA THR A 328 5.36 -12.18 4.11
C THR A 328 6.59 -11.51 4.73
N VAL A 329 6.51 -11.17 6.02
CA VAL A 329 7.62 -10.58 6.77
C VAL A 329 8.85 -11.48 6.75
N SER A 330 8.71 -12.78 6.98
CA SER A 330 9.88 -13.69 6.99
C SER A 330 10.52 -13.84 5.61
N LEU A 331 9.71 -13.81 4.54
CA LEU A 331 10.19 -13.88 3.16
C LEU A 331 10.93 -12.61 2.76
N LEU A 332 10.42 -11.42 3.11
CA LEU A 332 11.11 -10.15 2.86
C LEU A 332 12.39 -9.98 3.68
N ALA A 333 12.40 -10.50 4.91
CA ALA A 333 13.57 -10.43 5.79
C ALA A 333 14.70 -11.38 5.37
N TYR A 334 14.37 -12.62 5.01
CA TYR A 334 15.35 -13.71 4.93
C TYR A 334 15.22 -14.60 3.68
N GLY A 335 14.29 -14.31 2.76
CA GLY A 335 13.98 -15.21 1.63
C GLY A 335 13.44 -16.59 2.06
N SER A 336 13.06 -16.73 3.33
CA SER A 336 12.70 -18.00 3.95
C SER A 336 11.35 -17.92 4.65
N ARG A 337 10.67 -19.06 4.71
CA ARG A 337 9.38 -19.18 5.40
C ARG A 337 9.52 -19.21 6.93
N LEU A 338 10.74 -19.47 7.43
CA LEU A 338 10.97 -19.88 8.81
C LEU A 338 9.97 -20.99 9.20
N HIS A 339 9.22 -20.81 10.29
CA HIS A 339 8.19 -21.75 10.75
C HIS A 339 6.77 -21.43 10.23
N ASN A 340 6.58 -20.43 9.37
CA ASN A 340 5.25 -19.98 8.93
C ASN A 340 4.63 -20.97 7.93
N ARG A 341 3.66 -21.77 8.40
CA ARG A 341 2.92 -22.79 7.62
C ARG A 341 1.43 -22.47 7.51
N CYS A 342 1.11 -21.56 6.60
CA CYS A 342 -0.22 -20.94 6.48
C CYS A 342 -1.29 -21.75 5.75
N ARG A 343 -0.94 -22.94 5.25
CA ARG A 343 -1.83 -23.74 4.38
C ARG A 343 -2.32 -22.87 3.20
N THR A 344 -3.62 -22.74 3.01
CA THR A 344 -4.25 -21.93 1.96
C THR A 344 -4.28 -20.43 2.28
N GLY A 345 -4.00 -20.02 3.52
CA GLY A 345 -4.13 -18.61 3.94
C GLY A 345 -5.59 -18.11 4.02
N PHE A 346 -6.56 -19.01 3.87
CA PHE A 346 -7.99 -18.73 3.90
C PHE A 346 -8.71 -19.62 4.93
N GLY A 347 -9.87 -19.17 5.45
CA GLY A 347 -10.73 -19.95 6.34
C GLY A 347 -10.29 -19.96 7.82
N THR A 348 -9.54 -18.96 8.27
CA THR A 348 -9.17 -18.82 9.69
C THR A 348 -10.29 -18.15 10.47
N VAL A 349 -10.38 -18.44 11.78
CA VAL A 349 -11.33 -17.76 12.70
C VAL A 349 -11.14 -16.24 12.66
N TYR A 350 -9.88 -15.78 12.64
CA TYR A 350 -9.54 -14.37 12.44
C TYR A 350 -10.15 -13.79 11.16
N GLY A 351 -10.06 -14.53 10.04
CA GLY A 351 -10.61 -14.12 8.75
C GLY A 351 -12.14 -13.97 8.72
N THR A 352 -12.84 -14.49 9.73
CA THR A 352 -14.28 -14.36 9.89
C THR A 352 -14.66 -13.29 10.91
N ILE A 353 -13.96 -13.28 12.06
CA ILE A 353 -14.32 -12.39 13.19
C ILE A 353 -13.85 -10.96 12.95
N ALA A 354 -12.59 -10.76 12.54
CA ALA A 354 -12.03 -9.41 12.44
C ALA A 354 -12.79 -8.53 11.43
N PRO A 355 -13.16 -9.01 10.22
CA PRO A 355 -14.04 -8.26 9.31
C PRO A 355 -15.42 -7.89 9.85
N LYS A 356 -16.01 -8.72 10.73
CA LYS A 356 -17.31 -8.44 11.35
C LYS A 356 -17.23 -7.36 12.43
N ILE A 357 -16.09 -7.28 13.13
CA ILE A 357 -15.87 -6.22 14.12
C ILE A 357 -15.59 -4.91 13.37
N HIS A 358 -14.70 -4.97 12.37
CA HIS A 358 -14.38 -3.82 11.53
C HIS A 358 -14.13 -4.24 10.07
N TYR A 359 -14.94 -3.72 9.15
CA TYR A 359 -14.93 -4.07 7.72
C TYR A 359 -13.55 -3.91 7.06
N PHE A 360 -12.82 -2.85 7.40
CA PHE A 360 -11.50 -2.56 6.82
C PHE A 360 -10.48 -3.70 7.02
N ASN A 361 -10.68 -4.60 8.00
CA ASN A 361 -9.82 -5.77 8.19
C ASN A 361 -9.80 -6.69 6.96
N LEU A 362 -10.84 -6.65 6.09
CA LEU A 362 -10.81 -7.39 4.83
C LEU A 362 -9.66 -6.95 3.93
N ALA A 363 -9.42 -5.64 3.80
CA ALA A 363 -8.31 -5.12 3.01
C ALA A 363 -6.96 -5.63 3.55
N ILE A 364 -6.79 -5.65 4.88
CA ILE A 364 -5.59 -6.16 5.55
C ILE A 364 -5.38 -7.64 5.26
N ILE A 365 -6.40 -8.46 5.50
CA ILE A 365 -6.37 -9.91 5.31
C ILE A 365 -6.11 -10.26 3.83
N ARG A 366 -6.84 -9.63 2.91
CA ARG A 366 -6.71 -9.79 1.45
C ARG A 366 -5.30 -9.40 1.01
N GLY A 367 -4.85 -8.22 1.42
CA GLY A 367 -3.56 -7.66 1.05
C GLY A 367 -2.37 -8.52 1.53
N PHE A 368 -2.38 -9.02 2.77
CA PHE A 368 -1.33 -9.92 3.25
C PHE A 368 -1.36 -11.29 2.57
N HIS A 369 -2.54 -11.78 2.18
CA HIS A 369 -2.65 -13.01 1.40
C HIS A 369 -1.96 -12.85 0.04
N MET A 370 -2.26 -11.78 -0.68
CA MET A 370 -1.64 -11.49 -1.98
C MET A 370 -0.14 -11.20 -1.85
N SER A 371 0.26 -10.43 -0.84
CA SER A 371 1.68 -10.17 -0.54
C SER A 371 2.46 -11.46 -0.27
N ALA A 372 1.86 -12.41 0.47
CA ALA A 372 2.48 -13.70 0.75
C ALA A 372 2.63 -14.55 -0.50
N ILE A 373 1.68 -14.48 -1.46
CA ILE A 373 1.78 -15.18 -2.75
C ILE A 373 2.94 -14.60 -3.55
N LEU A 374 2.95 -13.29 -3.78
CA LEU A 374 3.97 -12.63 -4.59
C LEU A 374 5.37 -12.79 -4.00
N ASN A 375 5.53 -12.58 -2.69
CA ASN A 375 6.81 -12.80 -2.02
C ASN A 375 7.24 -14.27 -2.05
N ALA A 376 6.31 -15.22 -1.99
CA ALA A 376 6.63 -16.64 -2.18
C ALA A 376 7.04 -16.96 -3.62
N LEU A 377 6.50 -16.25 -4.63
CA LEU A 377 6.89 -16.42 -6.03
C LEU A 377 8.33 -15.92 -6.25
N ILE A 378 8.64 -14.67 -5.89
CA ILE A 378 9.96 -14.09 -6.14
C ILE A 378 11.10 -14.74 -5.32
N THR A 379 10.78 -15.31 -4.15
CA THR A 379 11.74 -16.10 -3.35
C THR A 379 11.79 -17.58 -3.76
N GLY A 380 11.08 -17.97 -4.83
CA GLY A 380 11.11 -19.30 -5.41
C GLY A 380 10.49 -20.39 -4.56
N ARG A 381 9.49 -20.05 -3.74
CA ARG A 381 8.71 -20.96 -2.89
C ARG A 381 7.43 -21.40 -3.59
N SER A 382 7.53 -21.90 -4.82
CA SER A 382 6.41 -22.22 -5.73
C SER A 382 5.32 -23.09 -5.10
N ARG A 383 5.67 -24.10 -4.29
CA ARG A 383 4.67 -24.93 -3.57
C ARG A 383 3.83 -24.11 -2.58
N THR A 384 4.44 -23.13 -1.93
CA THR A 384 3.77 -22.20 -1.00
C THR A 384 2.84 -21.29 -1.78
N ALA A 385 3.37 -20.65 -2.84
CA ALA A 385 2.59 -19.78 -3.71
C ALA A 385 1.36 -20.52 -4.25
N ARG A 386 1.54 -21.70 -4.86
CA ARG A 386 0.44 -22.52 -5.37
C ARG A 386 -0.63 -22.83 -4.32
N MET A 387 -0.22 -23.14 -3.09
CA MET A 387 -1.16 -23.45 -2.00
C MET A 387 -1.94 -22.20 -1.56
N LEU A 388 -1.29 -21.04 -1.50
CA LEU A 388 -1.93 -19.78 -1.19
C LEU A 388 -2.85 -19.30 -2.33
N THR A 389 -2.48 -19.51 -3.60
CA THR A 389 -3.34 -19.22 -4.76
C THR A 389 -4.64 -20.02 -4.71
N ARG A 390 -4.63 -21.27 -4.20
CA ARG A 390 -5.88 -22.03 -3.93
C ARG A 390 -6.79 -21.30 -2.94
N GLY A 391 -6.23 -20.79 -1.84
CA GLY A 391 -7.03 -20.02 -0.89
C GLY A 391 -7.48 -18.66 -1.44
N LEU A 392 -6.71 -18.06 -2.35
CA LEU A 392 -7.10 -16.84 -3.04
C LEU A 392 -8.29 -17.09 -3.97
N ALA A 393 -8.33 -18.24 -4.67
CA ALA A 393 -9.50 -18.65 -5.46
C ALA A 393 -10.76 -18.82 -4.59
N MET A 394 -10.65 -19.49 -3.44
CA MET A 394 -11.76 -19.61 -2.48
C MET A 394 -12.23 -18.22 -1.99
N ARG A 395 -11.31 -17.28 -1.81
CA ARG A 395 -11.62 -15.91 -1.40
C ARG A 395 -12.33 -15.12 -2.50
N ALA A 396 -11.89 -15.27 -3.75
CA ALA A 396 -12.52 -14.66 -4.92
C ALA A 396 -13.96 -15.18 -5.10
N GLU A 397 -14.16 -16.50 -4.98
CA GLU A 397 -15.49 -17.11 -5.01
C GLU A 397 -16.41 -16.55 -3.92
N ASN A 398 -15.90 -16.33 -2.71
CA ASN A 398 -16.68 -15.74 -1.62
C ASN A 398 -17.15 -14.31 -1.89
N VAL A 399 -16.48 -13.53 -2.75
CA VAL A 399 -16.98 -12.20 -3.15
C VAL A 399 -18.36 -12.33 -3.80
N SER A 400 -18.55 -13.35 -4.64
CA SER A 400 -19.82 -13.58 -5.33
C SER A 400 -20.86 -14.36 -4.51
N LEU A 401 -20.45 -15.03 -3.43
CA LEU A 401 -21.34 -15.87 -2.62
C LEU A 401 -21.87 -15.17 -1.37
N ILE A 402 -21.19 -14.13 -0.89
CA ILE A 402 -21.56 -13.42 0.34
C ILE A 402 -22.18 -12.07 -0.04
N ASP A 403 -23.34 -11.78 0.54
CA ASP A 403 -23.94 -10.44 0.50
C ASP A 403 -23.11 -9.49 1.37
N GLY A 404 -22.78 -8.31 0.85
CA GLY A 404 -22.08 -7.24 1.57
C GLY A 404 -22.73 -6.87 2.91
N LYS A 405 -24.06 -7.07 3.05
CA LYS A 405 -24.79 -6.91 4.31
C LYS A 405 -24.27 -7.80 5.44
N HIS A 406 -23.61 -8.91 5.12
CA HIS A 406 -22.95 -9.75 6.12
C HIS A 406 -21.87 -9.00 6.92
N TYR A 407 -21.36 -7.90 6.37
CA TYR A 407 -20.34 -7.05 6.96
C TYR A 407 -20.79 -5.58 7.09
N ASP A 408 -22.11 -5.35 7.20
CA ASP A 408 -22.72 -4.01 7.31
C ASP A 408 -22.31 -3.06 6.17
N GLN A 409 -22.09 -3.58 4.97
CA GLN A 409 -21.84 -2.78 3.77
C GLN A 409 -23.01 -2.85 2.82
N ASP A 410 -23.23 -1.78 2.06
CA ASP A 410 -24.11 -1.85 0.90
C ASP A 410 -23.49 -2.74 -0.21
N SER A 411 -24.36 -3.22 -1.10
CA SER A 411 -23.96 -4.14 -2.16
C SER A 411 -22.97 -3.52 -3.14
N ARG A 412 -23.04 -2.20 -3.36
CA ARG A 412 -22.21 -1.50 -4.34
C ARG A 412 -20.79 -1.34 -3.83
N GLN A 413 -20.61 -0.94 -2.56
CA GLN A 413 -19.27 -0.89 -1.95
C GLN A 413 -18.64 -2.29 -1.88
N TRP A 414 -19.42 -3.33 -1.54
CA TRP A 414 -18.94 -4.70 -1.54
C TRP A 414 -18.45 -5.16 -2.91
N GLU A 415 -19.19 -4.83 -3.98
CA GLU A 415 -18.81 -5.11 -5.36
C GLU A 415 -17.55 -4.36 -5.80
N ALA A 416 -17.41 -3.09 -5.44
CA ALA A 416 -16.23 -2.29 -5.73
C ALA A 416 -14.97 -2.86 -5.06
N ASP A 417 -15.04 -3.17 -3.76
CA ASP A 417 -13.95 -3.83 -3.03
C ASP A 417 -13.64 -5.23 -3.59
N GLY A 418 -14.67 -5.92 -4.09
CA GLY A 418 -14.57 -7.17 -4.82
C GLY A 418 -13.78 -7.02 -6.12
N ALA A 419 -14.11 -6.01 -6.94
CA ALA A 419 -13.42 -5.70 -8.18
C ALA A 419 -11.93 -5.37 -7.95
N VAL A 420 -11.61 -4.56 -6.93
CA VAL A 420 -10.21 -4.27 -6.55
C VAL A 420 -9.48 -5.54 -6.15
N LEU A 421 -10.07 -6.39 -5.29
CA LEU A 421 -9.48 -7.68 -4.92
C LEU A 421 -9.21 -8.54 -6.16
N LEU A 422 -10.17 -8.65 -7.09
CA LEU A 422 -10.06 -9.53 -8.25
C LEU A 422 -8.94 -9.09 -9.19
N LEU A 423 -8.86 -7.80 -9.51
CA LEU A 423 -7.78 -7.25 -10.34
C LEU A 423 -6.40 -7.50 -9.70
N GLN A 424 -6.26 -7.21 -8.40
CA GLN A 424 -5.02 -7.50 -7.67
C GLN A 424 -4.72 -9.00 -7.60
N ALA A 425 -5.73 -9.85 -7.43
CA ALA A 425 -5.57 -11.30 -7.38
C ALA A 425 -5.08 -11.87 -8.71
N ALA A 426 -5.52 -11.29 -9.83
CA ALA A 426 -5.07 -11.67 -11.16
C ALA A 426 -3.56 -11.47 -11.34
N THR A 427 -3.01 -10.36 -10.81
CA THR A 427 -1.55 -10.12 -10.78
C THR A 427 -0.76 -11.15 -9.96
N CYS A 428 -1.44 -11.95 -9.12
CA CYS A 428 -0.85 -12.98 -8.27
C CYS A 428 -0.98 -14.40 -8.87
N GLY A 429 -1.45 -14.52 -10.11
CA GLY A 429 -1.64 -15.79 -10.82
C GLY A 429 -2.98 -16.49 -10.58
N LEU A 430 -3.97 -15.77 -10.06
CA LEU A 430 -5.36 -16.24 -10.10
C LEU A 430 -5.91 -16.02 -11.53
N PRO A 431 -6.29 -17.08 -12.27
CA PRO A 431 -7.01 -16.88 -13.53
C PRO A 431 -8.40 -16.35 -13.20
N LEU A 432 -8.79 -15.24 -13.83
CA LEU A 432 -10.12 -14.65 -13.66
C LEU A 432 -11.18 -15.52 -14.35
N THR A 433 -12.44 -15.26 -14.04
CA THR A 433 -13.60 -15.73 -14.80
C THR A 433 -14.26 -14.56 -15.52
N SER A 434 -15.07 -14.82 -16.56
CA SER A 434 -15.77 -13.81 -17.34
C SER A 434 -16.69 -12.94 -16.47
N ARG A 435 -17.38 -13.54 -15.49
CA ARG A 435 -18.13 -12.83 -14.45
C ARG A 435 -17.28 -11.86 -13.64
N GLU A 436 -16.07 -12.27 -13.26
CA GLU A 436 -15.14 -11.43 -12.48
C GLU A 436 -14.61 -10.28 -13.34
N VAL A 437 -14.28 -10.52 -14.62
CA VAL A 437 -13.89 -9.45 -15.56
C VAL A 437 -15.03 -8.45 -15.76
N ARG A 438 -16.27 -8.92 -15.95
CA ARG A 438 -17.44 -8.02 -16.06
C ARG A 438 -17.68 -7.18 -14.79
N LEU A 439 -17.44 -7.75 -13.61
CA LEU A 439 -17.51 -7.00 -12.35
C LEU A 439 -16.41 -5.91 -12.30
N ILE A 440 -15.18 -6.25 -12.72
CA ILE A 440 -14.07 -5.29 -12.81
C ILE A 440 -14.42 -4.16 -13.79
N HIS A 441 -14.80 -4.48 -15.03
CA HIS A 441 -15.16 -3.48 -16.05
C HIS A 441 -16.28 -2.56 -15.59
N ARG A 442 -17.33 -3.10 -14.94
CA ARG A 442 -18.44 -2.29 -14.43
C ARG A 442 -17.98 -1.33 -13.33
N MET A 443 -17.35 -1.84 -12.26
CA MET A 443 -16.99 -1.01 -11.11
C MET A 443 -15.88 0.00 -11.43
N TYR A 444 -14.89 -0.38 -12.24
CA TYR A 444 -13.89 0.58 -12.72
C TYR A 444 -14.46 1.53 -13.77
N GLY A 445 -15.44 1.12 -14.58
CA GLY A 445 -16.17 2.02 -15.47
C GLY A 445 -16.90 3.12 -14.72
N GLU A 446 -17.60 2.78 -13.62
CA GLU A 446 -18.24 3.76 -12.73
C GLU A 446 -17.23 4.68 -12.02
N ALA A 447 -16.07 4.13 -11.64
CA ALA A 447 -14.99 4.93 -11.08
C ALA A 447 -14.42 5.91 -12.12
N LEU A 448 -14.23 5.46 -13.37
CA LEU A 448 -13.81 6.30 -14.49
C LEU A 448 -14.82 7.41 -14.77
N ASP A 449 -16.14 7.16 -14.69
CA ASP A 449 -17.15 8.23 -14.83
C ASP A 449 -16.91 9.37 -13.81
N THR A 450 -16.70 9.01 -12.54
CA THR A 450 -16.42 9.99 -11.48
C THR A 450 -15.09 10.72 -11.70
N LEU A 451 -14.06 9.98 -12.11
CA LEU A 451 -12.74 10.54 -12.37
C LEU A 451 -12.76 11.49 -13.58
N GLU A 452 -13.39 11.10 -14.69
CA GLU A 452 -13.53 11.93 -15.90
C GLU A 452 -14.32 13.21 -15.63
N ALA A 453 -15.26 13.18 -14.69
CA ALA A 453 -16.03 14.36 -14.29
C ALA A 453 -15.27 15.31 -13.35
N TRP A 454 -14.10 14.94 -12.85
CA TRP A 454 -13.34 15.75 -11.90
C TRP A 454 -12.65 16.93 -12.60
N PRO A 455 -12.97 18.19 -12.25
CA PRO A 455 -12.47 19.35 -13.00
C PRO A 455 -11.12 19.89 -12.48
N TRP A 456 -10.60 19.37 -11.36
CA TRP A 456 -9.45 19.95 -10.66
C TRP A 456 -8.16 19.12 -10.84
N TYR A 457 -7.94 18.58 -12.04
CA TYR A 457 -6.67 17.93 -12.40
C TYR A 457 -5.54 18.95 -12.59
N ASP A 458 -5.86 20.16 -13.09
CA ASP A 458 -4.92 21.28 -13.11
C ASP A 458 -5.51 22.47 -12.33
N VAL A 459 -5.25 22.50 -11.02
CA VAL A 459 -5.71 23.61 -10.16
C VAL A 459 -5.00 24.93 -10.47
N TRP A 460 -3.86 24.89 -11.17
CA TRP A 460 -3.11 26.08 -11.55
C TRP A 460 -3.69 26.78 -12.78
N ASP A 461 -4.52 26.09 -13.58
CA ASP A 461 -5.18 26.66 -14.77
C ASP A 461 -5.86 28.00 -14.41
N PRO A 462 -5.54 29.12 -15.09
CA PRO A 462 -6.16 30.43 -14.84
C PRO A 462 -7.70 30.43 -14.87
N ALA A 463 -8.33 29.47 -15.56
CA ALA A 463 -9.78 29.29 -15.60
C ALA A 463 -10.36 28.72 -14.30
N VAL A 464 -9.56 28.04 -13.48
CA VAL A 464 -9.98 27.60 -12.13
C VAL A 464 -10.01 28.82 -11.21
N PRO A 465 -11.16 29.20 -10.63
CA PRO A 465 -11.27 30.37 -9.76
C PRO A 465 -10.42 30.26 -8.49
N ASP A 466 -10.30 31.35 -7.74
CA ASP A 466 -9.78 31.27 -6.37
C ASP A 466 -10.78 30.56 -5.46
N GLY A 467 -10.28 29.74 -4.53
CA GLY A 467 -11.13 28.94 -3.66
C GLY A 467 -10.41 27.78 -2.97
N THR A 468 -11.19 26.97 -2.25
CA THR A 468 -10.74 25.74 -1.61
C THR A 468 -11.32 24.53 -2.34
N TYR A 469 -10.46 23.60 -2.71
CA TYR A 469 -10.78 22.41 -3.49
C TYR A 469 -10.38 21.15 -2.71
N PRO A 470 -11.11 20.04 -2.87
CA PRO A 470 -10.67 18.77 -2.35
C PRO A 470 -9.36 18.33 -3.03
N TYR A 471 -8.50 17.65 -2.27
CA TYR A 471 -7.20 17.20 -2.75
C TYR A 471 -7.27 16.11 -3.83
N ARG A 472 -8.34 15.32 -3.85
CA ARG A 472 -8.54 14.24 -4.80
C ARG A 472 -10.02 13.95 -5.01
N PRO A 473 -10.41 13.39 -6.16
CA PRO A 473 -11.74 12.82 -6.32
C PRO A 473 -11.94 11.63 -5.36
N GLU A 474 -13.19 11.35 -5.01
CA GLU A 474 -13.59 10.21 -4.16
C GLU A 474 -14.54 9.26 -4.93
N PRO A 475 -14.06 8.59 -5.99
CA PRO A 475 -14.81 7.53 -6.67
C PRO A 475 -15.07 6.31 -5.78
N ILE A 476 -16.01 5.45 -6.21
CA ILE A 476 -16.38 4.20 -5.51
C ILE A 476 -15.20 3.22 -5.38
N ILE A 477 -14.34 3.14 -6.40
CA ILE A 477 -13.00 2.54 -6.31
C ILE A 477 -12.02 3.67 -6.14
N ALA A 478 -11.24 3.64 -5.05
CA ALA A 478 -10.31 4.72 -4.72
C ALA A 478 -9.39 5.10 -5.89
N THR A 479 -9.11 6.39 -6.03
CA THR A 479 -8.25 6.94 -7.09
C THR A 479 -6.90 6.22 -7.15
N GLU A 480 -6.34 5.89 -5.99
CA GLU A 480 -5.07 5.19 -5.84
C GLU A 480 -5.08 3.73 -6.29
N ASP A 481 -6.24 3.17 -6.66
CA ASP A 481 -6.38 1.79 -7.15
C ASP A 481 -6.46 1.71 -8.69
N LEU A 482 -6.52 2.84 -9.39
CA LEU A 482 -6.68 2.86 -10.85
C LEU A 482 -5.52 2.20 -11.61
N GLY A 483 -4.28 2.41 -11.17
CA GLY A 483 -3.10 1.90 -11.87
C GLY A 483 -2.87 0.39 -11.71
N PHE A 484 -3.74 -0.37 -11.04
CA PHE A 484 -3.57 -1.83 -10.94
C PHE A 484 -3.64 -2.56 -12.28
N PHE A 485 -4.20 -1.93 -13.33
CA PHE A 485 -4.11 -2.45 -14.69
C PHE A 485 -2.67 -2.49 -15.22
N LEU A 486 -1.80 -1.55 -14.81
CA LEU A 486 -0.37 -1.58 -15.11
C LEU A 486 0.31 -2.76 -14.40
N GLU A 487 -0.05 -3.01 -13.14
CA GLU A 487 0.45 -4.19 -12.41
C GLU A 487 -0.03 -5.50 -13.05
N TYR A 488 -1.26 -5.54 -13.57
CA TYR A 488 -1.76 -6.69 -14.31
C TYR A 488 -0.94 -6.93 -15.57
N CYS A 489 -0.75 -5.92 -16.42
CA CYS A 489 -0.04 -6.10 -17.68
C CYS A 489 1.46 -6.32 -17.56
N PHE A 490 2.10 -5.81 -16.51
CA PHE A 490 3.50 -6.09 -16.24
C PHE A 490 3.72 -7.46 -15.58
N SER A 491 2.83 -7.90 -14.70
CA SER A 491 3.12 -9.02 -13.80
C SER A 491 3.43 -10.31 -14.57
N PRO A 492 4.62 -10.92 -14.38
CA PRO A 492 4.95 -12.21 -15.00
C PRO A 492 4.11 -13.35 -14.42
N PHE A 493 3.31 -13.08 -13.40
CA PHE A 493 2.51 -14.08 -12.71
C PHE A 493 1.08 -14.14 -13.22
N VAL A 494 0.65 -13.24 -14.10
CA VAL A 494 -0.70 -13.33 -14.69
C VAL A 494 -0.88 -14.70 -15.33
N ASN A 495 -2.03 -15.29 -15.03
CA ASN A 495 -2.39 -16.61 -15.50
C ASN A 495 -3.34 -16.49 -16.70
N THR A 496 -2.85 -16.85 -17.87
CA THR A 496 -3.54 -16.71 -19.16
C THR A 496 -4.62 -17.78 -19.43
N MET A 497 -4.93 -18.62 -18.43
CA MET A 497 -5.98 -19.65 -18.57
C MET A 497 -7.41 -19.10 -18.37
N GLY A 498 -7.57 -17.85 -17.94
CA GLY A 498 -8.86 -17.15 -17.85
C GLY A 498 -8.98 -16.05 -18.90
N PRO A 499 -10.15 -15.41 -19.07
CA PRO A 499 -10.31 -14.27 -19.95
C PRO A 499 -9.38 -13.11 -19.56
N GLU A 500 -8.94 -12.36 -20.56
CA GLU A 500 -8.15 -11.15 -20.38
C GLU A 500 -8.99 -10.05 -19.75
N CYS A 501 -8.41 -9.32 -18.80
CA CYS A 501 -9.09 -8.22 -18.14
C CYS A 501 -8.98 -6.91 -18.92
N VAL A 502 -7.86 -6.71 -19.61
CA VAL A 502 -7.51 -5.56 -20.45
C VAL A 502 -6.58 -6.06 -21.56
N ASP A 503 -6.55 -5.35 -22.68
CA ASP A 503 -5.57 -5.60 -23.74
C ASP A 503 -4.23 -4.98 -23.32
N CYS A 504 -3.29 -5.83 -22.93
CA CYS A 504 -2.01 -5.38 -22.39
C CYS A 504 -1.03 -4.84 -23.44
N GLU A 505 -1.16 -5.26 -24.70
CA GLU A 505 -0.35 -4.69 -25.79
C GLU A 505 -0.87 -3.30 -26.15
N LEU A 506 -2.19 -3.13 -26.21
CA LEU A 506 -2.80 -1.83 -26.39
C LEU A 506 -2.49 -0.90 -25.21
N LEU A 507 -2.55 -1.39 -23.97
CA LEU A 507 -2.19 -0.59 -22.78
C LEU A 507 -0.72 -0.17 -22.84
N ARG A 508 0.20 -1.07 -23.19
CA ARG A 508 1.63 -0.75 -23.33
C ARG A 508 1.88 0.32 -24.39
N ASN A 509 1.37 0.10 -25.60
CA ASN A 509 1.66 0.95 -26.75
C ASN A 509 0.89 2.28 -26.71
N GLY A 510 -0.29 2.30 -26.07
CA GLY A 510 -1.09 3.51 -25.90
C GLY A 510 -0.70 4.33 -24.68
N TRP A 511 0.24 3.87 -23.85
CA TRP A 511 0.64 4.61 -22.66
C TRP A 511 1.51 5.82 -22.98
N ASP A 512 2.40 5.67 -23.96
CA ASP A 512 3.33 6.72 -24.37
C ASP A 512 2.56 7.94 -24.91
N ARG A 513 2.84 9.09 -24.29
CA ARG A 513 2.58 10.40 -24.89
C ARG A 513 3.83 10.75 -25.71
N GLU A 514 3.67 10.89 -27.02
CA GLU A 514 4.55 11.82 -27.76
C GLU A 514 4.44 13.24 -27.18
#